data_AF-A0AAW0LKU9-F1
#
_entry.id   AF-A0AAW0LKU9-F1
#
_cell.length_a   1.000
_cell.length_b   1.000
_cell.length_c   1.000
_cell.angle_alpha   90.00
_cell.angle_beta   90.00
_cell.angle_gamma   90.00
#
_symmetry.space_group_name_H-M   'P 1'
#
loop_
_entity.id
_entity.type
_entity.pdbx_description
1 polymer ?
#
loop_
_entity_poly.entity_id
_entity_poly.type
_entity_poly.pdbx_seq_one_letter_code
_entity_poly.pdbx_strand_id
1 'polypeptide(L)'
;MGRAEKEQLNKTLNSHLNTIHETLQVLDQNPASSLDKVSWEEVIKMGDQVSKQATMAEYKSIRASFQMSEYYAWNVCLRAFEHLLQRELICFTDNRGQNQSVEFRPAKLLISSHELQQGLKSYRSCPAILLKLMDREV
;
A
#
# COMPACT_ATOMS: atom_id res chain seq x y z
N MET A 1 -9.87 1.07 -51.99
CA MET A 1 -9.66 1.80 -50.72
C MET A 1 -9.77 3.27 -51.02
N GLY A 2 -10.75 3.94 -50.43
CA GLY A 2 -11.09 5.31 -50.76
C GLY A 2 -9.96 6.25 -50.37
N ARG A 3 -9.69 7.28 -51.18
CA ARG A 3 -8.74 8.35 -50.85
C ARG A 3 -8.98 8.91 -49.44
N ALA A 4 -10.26 9.01 -49.05
CA ALA A 4 -10.70 9.46 -47.73
C ALA A 4 -10.26 8.53 -46.57
N GLU A 5 -10.35 7.21 -46.73
CA GLU A 5 -9.98 6.24 -45.69
C GLU A 5 -8.46 6.25 -45.45
N LYS A 6 -7.68 6.33 -46.53
CA LYS A 6 -6.22 6.44 -46.45
C LYS A 6 -5.79 7.75 -45.79
N GLU A 7 -6.50 8.84 -46.09
CA GLU A 7 -6.25 10.14 -45.47
C GLU A 7 -6.59 10.14 -43.97
N GLN A 8 -7.70 9.48 -43.58
CA GLN A 8 -8.08 9.32 -42.19
C GLN A 8 -7.06 8.46 -41.42
N LEU A 9 -6.64 7.33 -41.97
CA LEU A 9 -5.61 6.49 -41.36
C LEU A 9 -4.30 7.25 -41.17
N ASN A 10 -3.88 8.00 -42.20
CA ASN A 10 -2.66 8.80 -42.14
C ASN A 10 -2.76 9.89 -41.05
N LYS A 11 -3.91 10.55 -40.91
CA LYS A 11 -4.17 11.50 -39.82
C LYS A 11 -4.09 10.83 -38.45
N THR A 12 -4.68 9.65 -38.28
CA THR A 12 -4.65 8.89 -37.01
C THR A 12 -3.23 8.47 -36.64
N LEU A 13 -2.46 7.93 -37.59
CA LEU A 13 -1.07 7.54 -37.35
C LEU A 13 -0.20 8.74 -36.96
N ASN A 14 -0.34 9.86 -37.66
CA ASN A 14 0.39 11.08 -37.31
C ASN A 14 -0.02 11.59 -35.92
N SER A 15 -1.32 11.52 -35.58
CA SER A 15 -1.78 11.87 -34.23
C SER A 15 -1.11 11.00 -33.18
N HIS A 16 -1.05 9.68 -33.38
CA HIS A 16 -0.41 8.77 -32.42
C HIS A 16 1.10 8.98 -32.32
N LEU A 17 1.78 9.21 -33.45
CA LEU A 17 3.20 9.54 -33.44
C LEU A 17 3.48 10.82 -32.68
N ASN A 18 2.64 11.84 -32.86
CA ASN A 18 2.73 13.08 -32.09
C ASN A 18 2.50 12.83 -30.60
N THR A 19 1.47 12.05 -30.23
CA THR A 19 1.22 11.70 -28.81
C THR A 19 2.38 10.93 -28.19
N ILE A 20 2.97 9.97 -28.91
CA ILE A 20 4.14 9.23 -28.44
C ILE A 20 5.32 10.18 -28.27
N HIS A 21 5.55 11.06 -29.24
CA HIS A 21 6.63 12.04 -29.16
C HIS A 21 6.44 13.02 -28.00
N GLU A 22 5.22 13.54 -27.80
CA GLU A 22 4.87 14.40 -26.66
C GLU A 22 5.08 13.67 -25.32
N THR A 23 4.68 12.41 -25.23
CA THR A 23 4.86 11.60 -24.02
C THR A 23 6.33 11.38 -23.71
N LEU A 24 7.14 11.01 -24.71
CA LEU A 24 8.58 10.85 -24.56
C LEU A 24 9.26 12.19 -24.24
N GLN A 25 8.80 13.28 -24.83
CA GLN A 25 9.29 14.62 -24.52
C GLN A 25 8.98 15.05 -23.09
N VAL A 26 7.83 14.65 -22.52
CA VAL A 26 7.53 14.89 -21.10
C VAL A 26 8.44 14.08 -20.18
N LEU A 27 8.84 12.88 -20.58
CA LEU A 27 9.78 12.05 -19.81
C LEU A 27 11.23 12.54 -19.91
N ASP A 28 11.62 13.13 -21.06
CA ASP A 28 12.96 13.69 -21.29
C ASP A 28 13.09 15.14 -20.81
N GLN A 29 11.95 15.82 -20.60
CA GLN A 29 11.94 17.12 -19.93
C GLN A 29 12.53 16.95 -18.52
N ASN A 30 13.68 17.58 -18.30
CA ASN A 30 14.27 17.72 -16.98
C ASN A 30 13.18 18.26 -16.04
N PRO A 31 12.83 17.55 -14.95
CA PRO A 31 11.77 18.00 -14.06
C PRO A 31 12.05 19.45 -13.68
N ALA A 32 11.00 20.28 -13.65
CA ALA A 32 11.13 21.66 -13.21
C ALA A 32 11.98 21.66 -11.94
N SER A 33 13.00 22.52 -11.85
CA SER A 33 13.93 22.52 -10.71
C SER A 33 13.25 22.82 -9.37
N SER A 34 11.96 23.16 -9.39
CA SER A 34 11.04 23.34 -8.26
C SER A 34 10.12 22.14 -7.97
N LEU A 35 10.14 21.09 -8.79
CA LEU A 35 9.41 19.86 -8.55
C LEU A 35 10.28 19.02 -7.61
N ASP A 36 9.89 18.92 -6.35
CA ASP A 36 10.58 18.03 -5.41
C ASP A 36 10.65 16.64 -6.03
N LYS A 37 11.88 16.20 -6.32
CA LYS A 37 12.13 14.84 -6.79
C LYS A 37 11.62 13.91 -5.70
N VAL A 38 10.49 13.26 -5.96
CA VAL A 38 9.99 12.20 -5.09
C VAL A 38 11.09 11.14 -5.05
N SER A 39 11.70 10.99 -3.89
CA SER A 39 12.82 10.09 -3.68
C SER A 39 12.35 8.65 -3.85
N TRP A 40 13.25 7.76 -4.28
CA TRP A 40 12.91 6.33 -4.32
C TRP A 40 12.59 5.80 -2.92
N GLU A 41 13.15 6.41 -1.89
CA GLU A 41 12.80 6.21 -0.49
C GLU A 41 11.35 6.58 -0.20
N GLU A 42 10.81 7.66 -0.77
CA GLU A 42 9.39 8.02 -0.66
C GLU A 42 8.47 7.06 -1.41
N VAL A 43 8.93 6.50 -2.54
CA VAL A 43 8.21 5.44 -3.27
C VAL A 43 8.17 4.15 -2.44
N ILE A 44 9.29 3.73 -1.85
CA ILE A 44 9.35 2.59 -0.94
C ILE A 44 8.49 2.84 0.31
N LYS A 45 8.51 4.06 0.85
CA LYS A 45 7.70 4.50 1.99
C LYS A 45 6.21 4.61 1.67
N MET A 46 5.82 4.76 0.41
CA MET A 46 4.42 4.57 -0.03
C MET A 46 4.03 3.10 -0.05
N GLY A 47 4.97 2.20 -0.38
CA GLY A 47 4.78 0.75 -0.29
C GLY A 47 4.69 0.21 1.15
N ASP A 48 5.32 0.90 2.11
CA ASP A 48 5.31 0.55 3.54
C ASP A 48 4.03 0.99 4.30
N GLN A 49 3.07 1.60 3.59
CA GLN A 49 1.83 2.08 4.19
C GLN A 49 0.75 1.00 4.20
N VAL A 50 0.20 0.71 5.37
CA VAL A 50 -0.94 -0.21 5.55
C VAL A 50 -2.17 0.54 6.05
N SER A 51 -3.32 0.31 5.43
CA SER A 51 -4.61 0.85 5.92
C SER A 51 -5.37 -0.22 6.70
N LYS A 52 -6.30 0.19 7.57
CA LYS A 52 -7.15 -0.75 8.33
C LYS A 52 -7.92 -1.71 7.41
N GLN A 53 -8.43 -1.23 6.27
CA GLN A 53 -9.12 -2.08 5.30
C GLN A 53 -8.16 -3.12 4.69
N ALA A 54 -6.95 -2.72 4.34
CA ALA A 54 -5.92 -3.64 3.84
C ALA A 54 -5.53 -4.66 4.91
N THR A 55 -5.30 -4.24 6.16
CA THR A 55 -5.02 -5.15 7.28
C THR A 55 -6.13 -6.16 7.51
N MET A 56 -7.40 -5.77 7.38
CA MET A 56 -8.52 -6.72 7.48
C MET A 56 -8.56 -7.69 6.30
N ALA A 57 -8.29 -7.21 5.07
CA ALA A 57 -8.26 -8.07 3.89
C ALA A 57 -7.17 -9.14 4.03
N GLU A 58 -5.97 -8.74 4.46
CA GLU A 58 -4.86 -9.64 4.75
C GLU A 58 -5.20 -10.62 5.87
N TYR A 59 -5.79 -10.15 6.99
CA TYR A 59 -6.25 -11.04 8.06
C TYR A 59 -7.24 -12.11 7.55
N LYS A 60 -8.19 -11.72 6.70
CA LYS A 60 -9.15 -12.65 6.09
C LYS A 60 -8.45 -13.66 5.17
N SER A 61 -7.46 -13.23 4.39
CA SER A 61 -6.65 -14.08 3.51
C SER A 61 -5.83 -15.11 4.29
N ILE A 62 -5.10 -14.65 5.33
CA ILE A 62 -4.34 -15.51 6.24
C ILE A 62 -5.29 -16.51 6.92
N ARG A 63 -6.44 -16.04 7.43
CA ARG A 63 -7.43 -16.94 8.02
C ARG A 63 -7.92 -18.01 7.04
N ALA A 64 -8.22 -17.63 5.80
CA ALA A 64 -8.66 -18.58 4.77
C ALA A 64 -7.59 -19.63 4.45
N SER A 65 -6.32 -19.23 4.40
CA SER A 65 -5.21 -20.15 4.12
C SER A 65 -4.90 -21.11 5.27
N PHE A 66 -5.14 -20.70 6.53
CA PHE A 66 -4.85 -21.50 7.72
C PHE A 66 -6.09 -22.12 8.39
N GLN A 67 -7.28 -22.00 7.79
CA GLN A 67 -8.54 -22.53 8.32
C GLN A 67 -8.79 -22.15 9.79
N MET A 68 -8.41 -20.94 10.21
CA MET A 68 -8.60 -20.51 11.60
C MET A 68 -10.09 -20.39 11.92
N SER A 69 -10.54 -21.14 12.94
CA SER A 69 -11.97 -21.27 13.29
C SER A 69 -12.60 -19.94 13.70
N GLU A 70 -11.89 -19.11 14.47
CA GLU A 70 -12.46 -17.88 15.05
C GLU A 70 -12.46 -16.70 14.08
N TYR A 71 -13.64 -16.12 13.86
CA TYR A 71 -13.81 -14.85 13.15
C TYR A 71 -13.92 -13.71 14.17
N TYR A 72 -12.91 -12.86 14.24
CA TYR A 72 -13.10 -11.57 14.91
C TYR A 72 -13.97 -10.68 14.04
N ALA A 73 -15.08 -10.21 14.61
CA ALA A 73 -15.97 -9.28 13.94
C ALA A 73 -15.25 -7.94 13.65
N TRP A 74 -15.71 -7.20 12.64
CA TRP A 74 -15.09 -5.96 12.17
C TRP A 74 -14.82 -4.96 13.30
N ASN A 75 -15.76 -4.82 14.24
CA ASN A 75 -15.65 -3.94 15.40
C ASN A 75 -14.56 -4.38 16.39
N VAL A 76 -14.31 -5.68 16.55
CA VAL A 76 -13.24 -6.20 17.42
C VAL A 76 -11.89 -5.83 16.81
N CYS A 77 -11.71 -6.05 15.52
CA CYS A 77 -10.48 -5.68 14.83
C CYS A 77 -10.29 -4.15 14.75
N LEU A 78 -11.39 -3.38 14.64
CA LEU A 78 -11.33 -1.91 14.72
C LEU A 78 -10.78 -1.46 16.06
N ARG A 79 -11.31 -2.00 17.16
CA ARG A 79 -10.84 -1.68 18.51
C ARG A 79 -9.39 -2.11 18.70
N ALA A 80 -8.98 -3.26 18.17
CA ALA A 80 -7.59 -3.67 18.19
C ALA A 80 -6.68 -2.68 17.45
N PHE A 81 -7.08 -2.21 16.27
CA PHE A 81 -6.35 -1.20 15.50
C PHE A 81 -6.25 0.14 16.25
N GLU A 82 -7.34 0.60 16.86
CA GLU A 82 -7.35 1.79 17.72
C GLU A 82 -6.43 1.63 18.93
N HIS A 83 -6.39 0.45 19.53
CA HIS A 83 -5.45 0.16 20.62
C HIS A 83 -4.00 0.19 20.16
N LEU A 84 -3.68 -0.29 18.95
CA LEU A 84 -2.33 -0.19 18.39
C LEU A 84 -1.91 1.28 18.19
N LEU A 85 -2.83 2.15 17.75
CA LEU A 85 -2.60 3.61 17.66
C LEU A 85 -2.37 4.23 19.05
N GLN A 86 -3.22 3.91 20.01
CA GLN A 86 -3.12 4.41 21.39
C GLN A 86 -1.82 3.98 22.09
N ARG A 87 -1.28 2.82 21.73
CA ARG A 87 -0.02 2.27 22.26
C ARG A 87 1.20 2.71 21.46
N GLU A 88 1.02 3.57 20.46
CA GLU A 88 2.10 4.05 19.58
C GLU A 88 2.86 2.91 18.89
N LEU A 89 2.18 1.79 18.62
CA LEU A 89 2.74 0.69 17.83
C LEU A 89 2.57 0.93 16.33
N ILE A 90 1.56 1.72 15.96
CA ILE A 90 1.34 2.22 14.60
C ILE A 90 1.01 3.71 14.67
N CYS A 91 1.27 4.45 13.59
CA CYS A 91 0.80 5.83 13.44
C CYS A 91 0.33 6.10 12.03
N PHE A 92 -0.59 7.07 11.87
CA PHE A 92 -1.00 7.52 10.55
C PHE A 92 0.15 8.25 9.85
N THR A 93 0.32 7.99 8.56
CA THR A 93 1.34 8.66 7.73
C THR A 93 0.83 9.95 7.09
N ASP A 94 -0.48 10.19 7.11
CA ASP A 94 -1.08 11.40 6.58
C ASP A 94 -1.28 12.48 7.66
N ASN A 95 -0.82 13.69 7.34
CA ASN A 95 -1.10 14.89 8.15
C ASN A 95 -2.54 15.41 7.93
N ARG A 96 -3.37 14.69 7.16
CA ARG A 96 -4.71 15.09 6.76
C ARG A 96 -5.68 14.77 7.89
N GLY A 97 -5.66 15.62 8.92
CA GLY A 97 -6.68 15.65 9.94
C GLY A 97 -8.08 15.74 9.33
N GLN A 98 -8.93 14.79 9.73
CA GLN A 98 -10.38 14.91 9.84
C GLN A 98 -11.30 14.63 8.63
N ASN A 99 -10.82 14.37 7.40
CA ASN A 99 -11.74 14.19 6.25
C ASN A 99 -11.77 12.80 5.60
N GLN A 100 -10.92 11.85 6.01
CA GLN A 100 -11.00 10.45 5.55
C GLN A 100 -11.43 9.52 6.68
N SER A 101 -12.35 8.61 6.37
CA SER A 101 -12.71 7.51 7.27
C SER A 101 -11.44 6.77 7.69
N VAL A 102 -11.25 6.61 9.01
CA VAL A 102 -10.09 5.96 9.66
C VAL A 102 -9.72 4.60 9.03
N GLU A 103 -10.69 3.97 8.40
CA GLU A 103 -10.60 2.64 7.78
C GLU A 103 -9.70 2.59 6.54
N PHE A 104 -9.53 3.72 5.84
CA PHE A 104 -8.75 3.82 4.61
C PHE A 104 -7.46 4.60 4.81
N ARG A 105 -7.24 5.15 6.01
CA ARG A 105 -6.07 5.97 6.27
C ARG A 105 -4.81 5.11 6.28
N PRO A 106 -3.75 5.53 5.58
CA PRO A 106 -2.48 4.83 5.61
C PRO A 106 -1.83 5.02 6.99
N ALA A 107 -1.35 3.92 7.54
CA ALA A 107 -0.58 3.86 8.76
C ALA A 107 0.75 3.17 8.49
N LYS A 108 1.74 3.47 9.32
CA LYS A 108 3.03 2.79 9.34
C LYS A 108 3.24 2.13 10.70
N LEU A 109 3.99 1.04 10.70
CA LEU A 109 4.45 0.38 11.90
C LEU A 109 5.55 1.23 12.56
N LEU A 110 5.50 1.37 13.89
CA LEU A 110 6.51 2.09 14.66
C LEU A 110 7.51 1.16 15.36
N ILE A 111 7.30 -0.15 15.24
CA ILE A 111 8.21 -1.18 15.73
C ILE A 111 8.88 -1.87 14.54
N SER A 112 10.13 -2.31 14.72
CA SER A 112 10.84 -3.08 13.70
C SER A 112 10.33 -4.52 13.62
N SER A 113 10.55 -5.19 12.48
CA SER A 113 10.26 -6.62 12.33
C SER A 113 10.96 -7.46 13.40
N HIS A 114 12.20 -7.12 13.75
CA HIS A 114 12.96 -7.81 14.79
C HIS A 114 12.33 -7.66 16.18
N GLU A 115 11.92 -6.45 16.57
CA GLU A 115 11.23 -6.21 17.86
C GLU A 115 9.88 -6.95 17.91
N LEU A 116 9.15 -6.97 16.79
CA LEU A 116 7.90 -7.74 16.69
C LEU A 116 8.15 -9.24 16.87
N GLN A 117 9.16 -9.79 16.19
CA GLN A 117 9.52 -11.21 16.32
C GLN A 117 9.96 -11.57 17.75
N GLN A 118 10.80 -10.75 18.38
CA GLN A 118 11.21 -10.97 19.77
C GLN A 118 10.03 -10.86 20.74
N GLY A 119 9.14 -9.88 20.52
CA GLY A 119 7.91 -9.71 21.30
C GLY A 119 7.04 -10.96 21.24
N LEU A 120 6.77 -11.48 20.04
CA LEU A 120 5.99 -12.70 19.84
C LEU A 120 6.63 -13.93 20.49
N LYS A 121 7.96 -14.09 20.39
CA LYS A 121 8.69 -15.21 21.02
C LYS A 121 8.66 -15.15 22.55
N SER A 122 8.66 -13.95 23.13
CA SER A 122 8.62 -13.75 24.59
C SER A 122 7.21 -13.93 25.18
N TYR A 123 6.16 -13.82 24.37
CA TYR A 123 4.78 -13.95 24.81
C TYR A 123 4.42 -15.42 25.05
N ARG A 124 4.26 -15.81 26.33
CA ARG A 124 4.05 -17.21 26.76
C ARG A 124 2.83 -17.90 26.15
N SER A 125 1.82 -17.14 25.74
CA SER A 125 0.60 -17.67 25.12
C SER A 125 0.53 -17.31 23.63
N CYS A 126 1.67 -17.12 22.98
CA CYS A 126 1.71 -16.80 21.56
C CYS A 126 1.15 -17.95 20.72
N PRO A 127 0.13 -17.71 19.88
CA PRO A 127 -0.35 -18.70 18.94
C PRO A 127 0.78 -19.15 18.01
N ALA A 128 1.01 -20.47 17.90
CA ALA A 128 2.07 -21.05 17.06
C ALA A 128 1.93 -20.68 15.58
N ILE A 129 0.72 -20.33 15.14
CA ILE A 129 0.44 -19.86 13.79
C ILE A 129 1.13 -18.52 13.48
N LEU A 130 1.21 -17.61 14.46
CA LEU A 130 1.86 -16.31 14.28
C LEU A 130 3.37 -16.47 14.15
N LEU A 131 3.98 -17.39 14.91
CA LEU A 131 5.40 -17.70 14.78
C LEU A 131 5.73 -18.27 13.40
N LYS A 132 4.89 -19.18 12.88
CA LYS A 132 5.06 -19.76 11.53
C LYS A 132 4.90 -18.75 10.40
N LEU A 133 4.06 -17.72 10.59
CA LEU A 133 3.90 -16.63 9.63
C LEU A 133 5.17 -15.76 9.58
N MET A 134 5.72 -15.42 10.74
CA MET A 134 6.96 -14.62 10.83
C MET A 134 8.18 -15.35 10.27
N ASP A 135 8.23 -16.68 10.36
CA ASP A 135 9.32 -17.49 9.79
C ASP A 135 9.22 -17.65 8.26
N ARG A 136 8.08 -17.30 7.64
CA ARG A 136 7.87 -17.38 6.18
C ARG A 136 8.28 -16.12 5.41
N GLU A 137 8.54 -15.01 6.10
CA GLU A 137 8.92 -13.72 5.50
C GLU A 137 10.44 -13.50 5.39
N VAL A 138 11.24 -14.57 5.45
CA VAL A 138 12.71 -14.53 5.22
C VAL A 138 13.07 -15.23 3.92
#